data_AF-A0A3L6EKA7-F1
#
_entry.id   AF-A0A3L6EKA7-F1
#
_cell.length_a   1.000
_cell.length_b   1.000
_cell.length_c   1.000
_cell.angle_alpha   90.00
_cell.angle_beta   90.00
_cell.angle_gamma   90.00
#
_symmetry.space_group_name_H-M   'P 1'
#
loop_
_entity.id
_entity.type
_entity.pdbx_description
1 polymer ?
#
loop_
_entity_poly.entity_id
_entity_poly.type
_entity_poly.pdbx_seq_one_letter_code
_entity_poly.pdbx_strand_id
1 'polypeptide(L)'
;MAQPAWEKIGSTVSAGIMPVIYQRVPCVRRGGVRFMINGHNYFNLVLVTNVGGAGSIKSMAVKSSDSTDWMPMVRNWGANWHSMAYLSLGKGSCSESQSQMTKHSYLLMWCRLAGPLA
;
A
#
# COMPACT_ATOMS: atom_id res chain seq x y z
N MET A 1 -11.17 -18.82 1.85
CA MET A 1 -10.75 -18.32 3.18
C MET A 1 -9.59 -19.19 3.67
N ALA A 2 -8.65 -18.67 4.45
CA ALA A 2 -7.60 -19.51 5.02
C ALA A 2 -8.19 -20.38 6.16
N GLN A 3 -7.72 -21.62 6.30
CA GLN A 3 -8.14 -22.57 7.34
C GLN A 3 -8.25 -21.95 8.76
N PRO A 4 -7.25 -21.22 9.29
CA PRO A 4 -7.34 -20.64 10.64
C PRO A 4 -8.38 -19.52 10.79
N ALA A 5 -8.86 -18.94 9.68
CA ALA A 5 -9.99 -18.00 9.72
C ALA A 5 -11.33 -18.74 9.60
N TRP A 6 -11.37 -19.85 8.87
CA TRP A 6 -12.56 -20.69 8.71
C TRP A 6 -12.97 -21.35 10.02
N GLU A 7 -12.00 -21.91 10.75
CA GLU A 7 -12.19 -22.58 12.05
C GLU A 7 -12.71 -21.64 13.15
N LYS A 8 -12.62 -20.31 12.95
CA LYS A 8 -13.18 -19.32 13.88
C LYS A 8 -14.66 -19.03 13.65
N ILE A 9 -15.20 -19.40 12.48
CA ILE A 9 -16.57 -19.09 12.07
C ILE A 9 -17.41 -20.37 12.02
N GLY A 10 -16.86 -21.48 11.52
CA GLY A 10 -17.54 -22.77 11.46
C GLY A 10 -17.35 -23.56 12.75
N SER A 11 -18.44 -24.06 13.34
CA SER A 11 -18.41 -24.94 14.53
C SER A 11 -17.88 -26.36 14.21
N THR A 12 -17.75 -26.71 12.94
CA THR A 12 -17.25 -28.01 12.47
C THR A 12 -16.32 -27.81 11.27
N VAL A 13 -15.09 -28.30 11.39
CA VAL A 13 -14.06 -28.28 10.32
C VAL A 13 -14.54 -29.03 9.05
N SER A 14 -15.55 -29.88 9.18
CA SER A 14 -16.04 -30.81 8.16
C SER A 14 -16.91 -30.18 7.07
N ALA A 15 -17.46 -28.97 7.28
CA ALA A 15 -18.30 -28.31 6.29
C ALA A 15 -17.41 -27.54 5.29
N GLY A 16 -17.25 -28.08 4.07
CA GLY A 16 -16.47 -27.45 2.99
C GLY A 16 -17.10 -26.20 2.38
N ILE A 17 -18.39 -25.94 2.63
CA ILE A 17 -19.13 -24.77 2.14
C ILE A 17 -20.03 -24.27 3.27
N MET A 18 -19.95 -22.97 3.57
CA MET A 18 -20.78 -22.30 4.59
C MET A 18 -21.22 -20.92 4.05
N PRO A 19 -22.50 -20.53 4.18
CA PRO A 19 -22.95 -19.18 3.85
C PRO A 19 -22.39 -18.18 4.87
N VAL A 20 -21.75 -17.11 4.40
CA VAL A 20 -21.13 -16.09 5.26
C VAL A 20 -21.63 -14.70 4.87
N ILE A 21 -22.07 -13.93 5.87
CA ILE A 21 -22.33 -12.50 5.75
C ILE A 21 -21.06 -11.75 6.15
N TYR A 22 -20.63 -10.78 5.35
CA TYR A 22 -19.40 -10.03 5.60
C TYR A 22 -19.62 -8.53 5.49
N GLN A 23 -18.88 -7.77 6.28
CA GLN A 23 -18.82 -6.31 6.23
C GLN A 23 -17.35 -5.89 6.27
N ARG A 24 -17.00 -4.79 5.58
CA ARG A 24 -15.66 -4.21 5.70
C ARG A 24 -15.54 -3.49 7.04
N VAL A 25 -14.43 -3.73 7.73
CA VAL A 25 -14.10 -3.07 9.00
C VAL A 25 -12.72 -2.41 8.92
N PRO A 26 -12.47 -1.31 9.65
CA PRO A 26 -11.15 -0.70 9.72
C PRO A 26 -10.10 -1.70 10.23
N CYS A 27 -9.03 -1.89 9.47
CA CYS A 27 -7.94 -2.78 9.86
C CYS A 27 -7.07 -2.13 10.94
N VAL A 28 -6.99 -2.73 12.13
CA VAL A 28 -6.00 -2.32 13.15
C VAL A 28 -4.65 -2.96 12.80
N ARG A 29 -3.66 -2.13 12.52
CA ARG A 29 -2.30 -2.56 12.13
C ARG A 29 -1.26 -1.79 12.95
N ARG A 30 -0.17 -2.48 13.31
CA ARG A 30 0.99 -1.87 14.00
C ARG A 30 2.09 -1.57 12.98
N GLY A 31 2.83 -0.48 13.17
CA GLY A 31 4.08 -0.23 12.45
C GLY A 31 4.00 0.61 11.17
N GLY A 32 2.95 1.42 11.00
CA GLY A 32 2.82 2.44 9.93
C GLY A 32 2.79 1.88 8.50
N VAL A 33 2.53 2.73 7.52
CA VAL A 33 2.55 2.34 6.10
C VAL A 33 3.98 2.00 5.67
N ARG A 34 4.14 0.92 4.90
CA ARG A 34 5.44 0.47 4.38
C ARG A 34 5.42 0.44 2.86
N PHE A 35 6.49 0.92 2.25
CA PHE A 35 6.67 0.87 0.81
C PHE A 35 7.89 0.02 0.50
N MET A 36 7.73 -0.91 -0.42
CA MET A 36 8.81 -1.72 -0.98
C MET A 36 8.98 -1.31 -2.42
N ILE A 37 10.17 -0.82 -2.78
CA ILE A 37 10.46 -0.34 -4.12
C ILE A 37 11.30 -1.40 -4.83
N ASN A 38 10.79 -1.88 -5.95
CA ASN A 38 11.41 -2.84 -6.86
C ASN A 38 11.56 -2.21 -8.24
N GLY A 39 12.44 -2.76 -9.08
CA GLY A 39 12.58 -2.36 -10.48
C GLY A 39 13.93 -1.76 -10.83
N HIS A 40 13.96 -0.96 -11.91
CA HIS A 40 15.14 -0.32 -12.49
C HIS A 40 14.87 1.16 -12.75
N ASN A 41 15.89 1.91 -13.14
CA ASN A 41 15.84 3.37 -13.27
C ASN A 41 14.63 3.90 -14.05
N TYR A 42 14.18 3.21 -15.11
CA TYR A 42 13.03 3.61 -15.94
C TYR A 42 11.71 2.92 -15.59
N PHE A 43 11.74 1.92 -14.72
CA PHE A 43 10.55 1.19 -14.30
C PHE A 43 10.63 0.91 -12.82
N ASN A 44 9.92 1.74 -12.05
CA ASN A 44 9.87 1.60 -10.61
C ASN A 44 8.51 1.02 -10.22
N LEU A 45 8.54 -0.12 -9.53
CA LEU A 45 7.37 -0.82 -9.01
C LEU A 45 7.37 -0.71 -7.49
N VAL A 46 6.41 0.02 -6.95
CA VAL A 46 6.26 0.23 -5.52
C VAL A 46 5.09 -0.57 -4.99
N LEU A 47 5.39 -1.50 -4.10
CA LEU A 47 4.40 -2.23 -3.32
C LEU A 47 4.11 -1.47 -2.03
N VAL A 48 2.84 -1.14 -1.80
CA VAL A 48 2.41 -0.53 -0.54
C VAL A 48 1.79 -1.59 0.36
N THR A 49 2.25 -1.64 1.60
CA THR A 49 1.77 -2.58 2.62
C THR A 49 1.47 -1.87 3.93
N ASN A 50 0.74 -2.58 4.79
CA ASN A 50 0.43 -2.12 6.14
C ASN A 50 -0.40 -0.82 6.23
N VAL A 51 -1.25 -0.58 5.22
CA VAL A 51 -2.25 0.51 5.23
C VAL A 51 -3.41 0.08 6.16
N GLY A 52 -3.32 0.47 7.43
CA GLY A 52 -4.36 0.25 8.43
C GLY A 52 -5.37 1.40 8.48
N GLY A 53 -6.58 1.14 8.99
CA GLY A 53 -7.63 2.11 9.33
C GLY A 53 -8.27 2.87 8.16
N ALA A 54 -7.47 3.49 7.30
CA ALA A 54 -7.86 4.37 6.21
C ALA A 54 -8.31 3.65 4.93
N GLY A 55 -8.41 2.32 4.97
CA GLY A 55 -8.90 1.51 3.86
C GLY A 55 -7.91 1.38 2.71
N SER A 56 -8.42 1.52 1.48
CA SER A 56 -7.65 1.33 0.25
C SER A 56 -6.99 2.63 -0.24
N ILE A 57 -5.89 2.49 -0.99
CA ILE A 57 -5.22 3.61 -1.66
C ILE A 57 -6.01 4.02 -2.90
N LYS A 58 -6.33 5.30 -3.03
CA LYS A 58 -7.05 5.87 -4.17
C LYS A 58 -6.11 6.34 -5.27
N SER A 59 -5.01 6.99 -4.91
CA SER A 59 -4.02 7.50 -5.87
C SER A 59 -2.65 7.62 -5.23
N MET A 60 -1.60 7.46 -6.03
CA MET A 60 -0.23 7.69 -5.61
C MET A 60 0.47 8.64 -6.58
N ALA A 61 1.43 9.39 -6.06
CA ALA A 61 2.33 10.23 -6.83
C ALA A 61 3.75 10.09 -6.29
N VAL A 62 4.72 10.36 -7.15
CA VAL A 62 6.14 10.36 -6.83
C VAL A 62 6.75 11.64 -7.37
N LYS A 63 7.68 12.23 -6.64
CA LYS A 63 8.51 13.33 -7.12
C LYS A 63 9.96 13.06 -6.79
N SER A 64 10.85 13.54 -7.64
CA SER A 64 12.28 13.67 -7.30
C SER A 64 12.46 14.82 -6.30
N SER A 65 13.54 14.86 -5.52
CA SER A 65 13.85 16.04 -4.70
C SER A 65 14.13 17.27 -5.52
N ASP A 66 14.74 17.05 -6.69
CA ASP A 66 15.25 18.11 -7.55
C ASP A 66 14.15 18.61 -8.50
N SER A 67 12.94 18.02 -8.41
CA SER A 67 11.76 18.39 -9.17
C SER A 67 10.67 18.91 -8.24
N THR A 68 10.01 19.97 -8.67
CA THR A 68 8.84 20.55 -7.98
C THR A 68 7.55 19.77 -8.26
N ASP A 69 7.54 18.95 -9.32
CA ASP A 69 6.31 18.40 -9.87
C ASP A 69 6.08 16.97 -9.40
N TRP A 70 4.85 16.73 -8.92
CA TRP A 70 4.37 15.40 -8.57
C TRP A 70 3.95 14.64 -9.82
N MET A 71 4.61 13.51 -10.07
CA MET A 71 4.26 12.61 -11.15
C MET A 71 3.27 11.55 -10.65
N PRO A 72 2.08 11.41 -11.26
CA PRO A 72 1.13 10.39 -10.84
C PRO A 72 1.70 9.00 -11.14
N MET A 73 1.45 8.06 -10.22
CA MET A 73 1.75 6.66 -10.41
C MET A 73 0.50 5.91 -10.85
N VAL A 74 0.71 4.92 -11.70
CA VAL A 74 -0.37 4.08 -12.20
C VAL A 74 -0.48 2.84 -11.33
N ARG A 75 -1.72 2.41 -11.04
CA ARG A 75 -1.96 1.17 -10.28
C ARG A 75 -1.73 -0.02 -11.20
N ASN A 76 -0.88 -0.93 -10.76
CA ASN A 76 -0.63 -2.19 -11.40
C ASN A 76 -1.41 -3.32 -10.68
N TRP A 77 -1.03 -4.58 -10.87
CA TRP A 77 -1.67 -5.71 -10.19
C TRP A 77 -1.57 -5.61 -8.65
N GLY A 78 -2.63 -6.01 -7.95
CA GLY A 78 -2.66 -6.03 -6.49
C GLY A 78 -2.45 -4.64 -5.86
N ALA A 79 -1.52 -4.53 -4.92
CA ALA A 79 -1.15 -3.26 -4.27
C ALA A 79 0.13 -2.64 -4.85
N ASN A 80 0.50 -3.04 -6.08
CA ASN A 80 1.67 -2.49 -6.76
C ASN A 80 1.29 -1.25 -7.56
N TRP A 81 2.17 -0.27 -7.54
CA TRP A 81 2.05 0.99 -8.28
C TRP A 81 3.31 1.19 -9.09
N HIS A 82 3.20 1.64 -10.33
CA HIS A 82 4.36 1.83 -11.19
C HIS A 82 4.49 3.25 -11.73
N SER A 83 5.73 3.64 -11.99
CA SER A 83 6.08 4.87 -12.70
C SER A 83 7.11 4.55 -13.78
N MET A 84 6.92 5.14 -14.96
CA MET A 84 7.85 5.06 -16.10
C MET A 84 8.90 6.19 -16.09
N ALA A 85 9.00 6.93 -15.00
CA ALA A 85 9.92 8.04 -14.84
C ALA A 85 11.32 7.54 -14.46
N TYR A 86 12.36 8.27 -14.88
CA TYR A 86 13.73 8.03 -14.44
C TYR A 86 13.87 8.39 -12.95
N LEU A 87 14.01 7.37 -12.09
CA LEU A 87 14.18 7.55 -10.64
C LEU A 87 15.33 6.66 -10.16
N SER A 88 16.33 7.24 -9.49
CA SER A 88 17.48 6.51 -8.94
C SER A 88 17.19 6.02 -7.51
N LEU A 89 17.33 4.71 -7.27
CA LEU A 89 16.88 4.06 -6.03
C LEU A 89 18.00 3.95 -4.96
N GLY A 90 18.06 4.92 -4.03
CA GLY A 90 18.85 4.84 -2.78
C GLY A 90 18.04 4.27 -1.59
N LYS A 91 18.60 4.10 -0.37
CA LYS A 91 17.90 3.54 0.83
C LYS A 91 17.39 4.65 1.79
N GLY A 92 16.25 4.46 2.48
CA GLY A 92 15.74 5.38 3.51
C GLY A 92 14.32 5.07 4.02
N SER A 93 13.99 5.61 5.20
CA SER A 93 12.87 5.25 6.10
C SER A 93 11.84 6.40 6.25
N CYS A 94 10.70 6.14 6.90
CA CYS A 94 9.53 7.04 7.01
C CYS A 94 9.34 7.66 8.40
N SER A 95 8.87 8.92 8.45
CA SER A 95 8.17 9.53 9.58
C SER A 95 6.77 10.03 9.14
N GLU A 96 5.91 10.31 10.12
CA GLU A 96 4.45 10.17 10.06
C GLU A 96 3.65 11.44 9.74
N SER A 97 2.40 11.24 9.29
CA SER A 97 1.34 12.18 8.87
C SER A 97 1.51 12.75 7.44
N GLN A 98 0.61 12.35 6.51
CA GLN A 98 0.75 12.50 5.05
C GLN A 98 2.04 11.87 4.53
N SER A 99 2.02 10.55 4.32
CA SER A 99 3.20 9.70 4.12
C SER A 99 4.12 10.14 2.97
N GLN A 100 5.00 11.10 3.24
CA GLN A 100 6.19 11.41 2.48
C GLN A 100 7.26 10.41 2.91
N MET A 101 7.58 9.47 2.03
CA MET A 101 8.73 8.58 2.24
C MET A 101 9.93 9.21 1.53
N THR A 102 10.88 9.76 2.30
CA THR A 102 12.20 10.18 1.79
C THR A 102 13.16 9.00 1.86
N LYS A 103 13.35 8.32 0.74
CA LYS A 103 14.31 7.22 0.63
C LYS A 103 15.65 7.79 0.12
N HIS A 104 16.39 8.45 1.02
CA HIS A 104 17.64 9.19 0.76
C HIS A 104 17.46 10.39 -0.17
N SER A 105 17.23 11.56 0.43
CA SER A 105 17.26 12.93 -0.09
C SER A 105 16.64 13.27 -1.45
N TYR A 106 16.22 12.29 -2.28
CA TYR A 106 16.00 12.44 -3.71
C TYR A 106 14.65 11.93 -4.22
N LEU A 107 13.87 11.24 -3.40
CA LEU A 107 12.58 10.68 -3.81
C LEU A 107 11.56 10.90 -2.71
N LEU A 108 10.44 11.52 -3.08
CA LEU A 108 9.32 11.82 -2.21
C LEU A 108 8.08 11.16 -2.80
N MET A 109 7.37 10.41 -1.96
CA MET A 109 6.17 9.69 -2.36
C MET A 109 4.95 10.30 -1.69
N TRP A 110 3.83 10.34 -2.39
CA TRP A 110 2.56 10.80 -1.84
C TRP A 110 1.47 9.79 -2.12
N CYS A 111 0.64 9.53 -1.13
CA CYS A 111 -0.42 8.53 -1.20
C CYS A 111 -1.71 9.14 -0.68
N ARG A 112 -2.75 9.15 -1.51
CA ARG A 112 -4.10 9.56 -1.11
C ARG A 112 -4.90 8.32 -0.71
N LEU A 113 -5.32 8.28 0.54
CA LEU A 113 -6.17 7.23 1.07
C LEU A 113 -7.62 7.51 0.69
N ALA A 114 -8.41 6.46 0.46
CA ALA A 114 -9.81 6.58 0.04
C ALA A 114 -10.72 7.16 1.13
N GLY A 115 -10.23 7.30 2.36
CA GLY A 115 -10.98 7.77 3.53
C GLY A 115 -11.49 6.60 4.37
N PRO A 116 -11.97 6.86 5.60
CA PRO A 116 -12.61 5.84 6.42
C PRO A 116 -13.84 5.29 5.67
N LEU A 117 -14.01 3.97 5.74
CA LEU A 117 -15.20 3.31 5.21
C LEU A 117 -16.38 3.73 6.10
N ALA A 118 -17.31 4.52 5.55
CA ALA A 118 -18.64 4.70 6.13
C ALA A 118 -19.47 3.43 5.92
#